data_AF-A0A833GGC5-F1
#
_entry.id   AF-A0A833GGC5-F1
#
_cell.length_a   1.000
_cell.length_b   1.000
_cell.length_c   1.000
_cell.angle_alpha   90.00
_cell.angle_beta   90.00
_cell.angle_gamma   90.00
#
_symmetry.space_group_name_H-M   'P 1'
#
loop_
_entity.id
_entity.type
_entity.pdbx_description
1 polymer ?
#
loop_
_entity_poly.entity_id
_entity_poly.type
_entity_poly.pdbx_seq_one_letter_code
_entity_poly.pdbx_strand_id
1 'polypeptide(L)'
;MGKTNNDIRLASGPASPETADTIDIALLAQAFLRNPHRVFPIEYEGRRLWVKRVRKNLPNPAAALIYHAVRIVLRRDEAAEAEHEIKSLMALRRHGFTAPEVVFRNPHYFVLSDIGPSLEAALHLGDATERERIVRLAGEALRKLHDCGRWHGAARVHNMTLAPDGGIG
;
A
#
# COMPACT_ATOMS: atom_id res chain seq x y z
N MET A 1 -52.59 10.87 -44.65
CA MET A 1 -51.26 11.11 -45.26
C MET A 1 -50.52 12.10 -44.38
N GLY A 2 -49.32 11.88 -43.84
CA GLY A 2 -48.40 10.76 -43.87
C GLY A 2 -47.53 10.84 -42.61
N LYS A 3 -47.17 9.68 -42.07
CA LYS A 3 -46.22 9.54 -40.97
C LYS A 3 -44.82 9.79 -41.52
N THR A 4 -44.02 10.59 -40.84
CA THR A 4 -42.55 10.55 -40.97
C THR A 4 -41.97 10.32 -39.59
N ASN A 5 -41.62 9.06 -39.35
CA ASN A 5 -40.72 8.61 -38.30
C ASN A 5 -39.40 9.37 -38.43
N ASN A 6 -38.86 9.84 -37.31
CA ASN A 6 -37.42 10.01 -37.19
C ASN A 6 -36.98 9.33 -35.90
N ASP A 7 -36.68 8.04 -36.05
CA ASP A 7 -36.02 7.21 -35.04
C ASP A 7 -34.59 7.72 -34.86
N ILE A 8 -34.35 8.52 -33.82
CA ILE A 8 -32.99 8.77 -33.33
C ILE A 8 -32.59 7.54 -32.53
N ARG A 9 -31.97 6.57 -33.21
CA ARG A 9 -31.28 5.45 -32.57
C ARG A 9 -30.15 6.01 -31.71
N LEU A 10 -30.28 5.79 -30.40
CA LEU A 10 -29.19 5.83 -29.43
C LEU A 10 -28.11 4.83 -29.88
N ALA A 11 -27.06 5.33 -30.52
CA ALA A 11 -25.83 4.56 -30.66
C ALA A 11 -25.12 4.58 -29.30
N SER A 12 -25.44 3.58 -28.47
CA SER A 12 -24.61 3.16 -27.34
C SER A 12 -23.33 2.55 -27.91
N GLY A 13 -22.36 3.39 -28.26
CA GLY A 13 -20.98 2.94 -28.41
C GLY A 13 -20.44 2.51 -27.05
N PRO A 14 -19.64 1.44 -26.95
CA PRO A 14 -18.93 1.14 -25.71
C PRO A 14 -18.04 2.34 -25.38
N ALA A 15 -18.19 2.87 -24.17
CA ALA A 15 -17.30 3.88 -23.63
C ALA A 15 -15.85 3.38 -23.77
N SER A 16 -15.01 4.18 -24.45
CA SER A 16 -13.58 3.95 -24.58
C SER A 16 -12.93 3.73 -23.21
N PRO A 17 -11.88 2.90 -23.11
CA PRO A 17 -11.19 2.60 -21.85
C PRO A 17 -10.24 3.72 -21.37
N GLU A 18 -10.54 4.98 -21.65
CA GLU A 18 -9.68 6.13 -21.33
C GLU A 18 -10.19 6.93 -20.14
N THR A 19 -10.05 6.39 -18.93
CA THR A 19 -9.75 7.16 -17.70
C THR A 19 -9.14 6.20 -16.68
N ALA A 20 -7.85 5.89 -16.83
CA ALA A 20 -7.09 5.43 -15.67
C ALA A 20 -7.00 6.61 -14.70
N ASP A 21 -7.54 6.44 -13.48
CA ASP A 21 -7.52 7.38 -12.36
C ASP A 21 -6.12 8.03 -12.24
N THR A 22 -5.96 9.23 -12.80
CA THR A 22 -4.68 9.93 -12.76
C THR A 22 -4.61 10.70 -11.46
N ILE A 23 -3.92 10.12 -10.47
CA ILE A 23 -3.70 10.74 -9.16
C ILE A 23 -3.05 12.12 -9.34
N ASP A 24 -3.54 13.14 -8.63
CA ASP A 24 -2.97 14.50 -8.70
C ASP A 24 -1.54 14.53 -8.13
N ILE A 25 -0.57 14.52 -9.04
CA ILE A 25 0.86 14.51 -8.73
C ILE A 25 1.28 15.78 -7.96
N ALA A 26 0.66 16.92 -8.22
CA ALA A 26 1.01 18.17 -7.55
C ALA A 26 0.58 18.13 -6.08
N LEU A 27 -0.59 17.57 -5.79
CA LEU A 27 -1.06 17.33 -4.43
C LEU A 27 -0.14 16.34 -3.68
N LEU A 28 0.23 15.22 -4.31
CA LEU A 28 1.17 14.25 -3.73
C LEU A 28 2.53 14.88 -3.41
N ALA A 29 3.06 15.69 -4.34
CA ALA A 29 4.32 16.39 -4.14
C ALA A 29 4.25 17.39 -2.98
N GLN A 30 3.17 18.16 -2.86
CA GLN A 30 2.97 19.08 -1.74
C GLN A 30 2.86 18.35 -0.39
N ALA A 31 2.10 17.25 -0.33
CA ALA A 31 1.99 16.44 0.88
C ALA A 31 3.35 15.85 1.28
N PHE A 32 4.13 15.36 0.31
CA PHE A 32 5.50 14.93 0.52
C PHE A 32 6.40 16.05 1.04
N LEU A 33 6.36 17.26 0.49
CA LEU A 33 7.23 18.34 0.96
C LEU A 33 6.89 18.79 2.39
N ARG A 34 5.62 18.73 2.80
CA ARG A 34 5.15 19.21 4.09
C ARG A 34 5.32 18.22 5.25
N ASN A 35 5.45 16.93 4.98
CA ASN A 35 5.43 15.91 6.03
C ASN A 35 6.80 15.27 6.25
N PRO A 36 7.52 15.57 7.35
CA PRO A 36 8.86 15.06 7.60
C PRO A 36 8.88 13.60 8.08
N HIS A 37 7.76 12.90 8.17
CA HIS A 37 7.76 11.48 8.55
C HIS A 37 8.09 10.58 7.36
N ARG A 38 8.67 9.40 7.64
CA ARG A 38 9.03 8.42 6.61
C ARG A 38 7.80 7.77 5.97
N VAL A 39 6.80 7.49 6.79
CA VAL A 39 5.52 6.93 6.37
C VAL A 39 4.45 7.80 7.00
N PHE A 40 3.51 8.30 6.19
CA PHE A 40 2.43 9.15 6.66
C PHE A 40 1.19 9.01 5.78
N PRO A 41 -0.01 9.21 6.33
CA PRO A 41 -1.24 9.15 5.57
C PRO A 41 -1.52 10.47 4.84
N ILE A 42 -2.29 10.38 3.76
CA ILE A 42 -2.94 11.50 3.08
C ILE A 42 -4.38 11.11 2.76
N GLU A 43 -5.27 12.09 2.66
CA GLU A 43 -6.62 11.90 2.14
C GLU A 43 -6.66 12.36 0.68
N TYR A 44 -7.16 11.51 -0.21
CA TYR A 44 -7.30 11.77 -1.64
C TYR A 44 -8.65 11.23 -2.13
N GLU A 45 -9.51 12.11 -2.66
CA GLU A 45 -10.85 11.73 -3.16
C GLU A 45 -11.69 10.90 -2.16
N GLY A 46 -11.60 11.25 -0.87
CA GLY A 46 -12.32 10.54 0.21
C GLY A 46 -11.73 9.17 0.57
N ARG A 47 -10.54 8.84 0.06
CA ARG A 47 -9.80 7.62 0.38
C ARG A 47 -8.50 7.98 1.08
N ARG A 48 -8.16 7.20 2.09
CA ARG A 48 -6.84 7.26 2.73
C ARG A 48 -5.80 6.57 1.88
N LEU A 49 -4.64 7.21 1.72
CA LEU A 49 -3.45 6.65 1.07
C LEU A 49 -2.24 6.81 2.00
N TRP A 50 -1.24 5.96 1.84
CA TRP A 50 0.00 6.00 2.61
C TRP A 50 1.18 6.38 1.73
N VAL A 51 1.81 7.51 2.04
CA VAL A 51 3.04 7.94 1.37
C VAL A 51 4.23 7.39 2.13
N LYS A 52 5.12 6.68 1.43
CA LYS A 52 6.35 6.10 1.98
C LYS A 52 7.57 6.65 1.25
N ARG A 53 8.41 7.36 2.00
CA ARG A 53 9.70 7.88 1.50
C ARG A 53 10.67 6.74 1.25
N VAL A 54 11.36 6.79 0.12
CA VAL A 54 12.46 5.87 -0.20
C VAL A 54 13.59 6.07 0.81
N ARG A 55 14.00 7.33 1.02
CA ARG A 55 15.05 7.67 1.97
C ARG A 55 14.55 7.75 3.40
N LYS A 56 15.35 7.24 4.35
CA LYS A 56 15.12 7.43 5.78
C LYS A 56 15.46 8.87 6.19
N ASN A 57 14.59 9.46 7.00
CA ASN A 57 14.88 10.74 7.65
C ASN A 57 15.74 10.46 8.89
N LEU A 58 16.94 11.02 8.91
CA LEU A 58 17.89 10.86 10.02
C LEU A 58 17.88 12.16 10.85
N PRO A 59 17.73 12.06 12.18
CA PRO A 59 17.46 13.23 13.02
C PRO A 59 18.66 14.16 13.20
N ASN A 60 19.89 13.69 12.93
CA ASN A 60 21.12 14.47 13.11
C ASN A 60 22.27 13.95 12.21
N PRO A 61 23.33 14.76 11.98
CA PRO A 61 24.43 14.40 11.08
C PRO A 61 25.30 13.23 11.56
N ALA A 62 25.44 13.01 12.86
CA ALA A 62 26.21 11.87 13.39
C ALA A 62 25.51 10.53 13.08
N ALA A 63 24.19 10.49 13.27
CA ALA A 63 23.36 9.37 12.87
C ALA A 63 23.42 9.15 11.35
N ALA A 64 23.49 10.23 10.56
CA ALA A 64 23.67 10.14 9.12
C ALA A 64 25.02 9.50 8.74
N LEU A 65 26.12 9.92 9.36
CA LEU A 65 27.44 9.35 9.10
C LEU A 65 27.50 7.84 9.42
N ILE A 66 27.04 7.44 10.61
CA ILE A 66 27.01 6.03 11.02
C ILE A 66 26.11 5.23 10.07
N TYR A 67 24.93 5.75 9.77
CA TYR A 67 23.98 5.10 8.85
C TYR A 67 24.58 4.89 7.46
N HIS A 68 25.25 5.90 6.91
CA HIS A 68 25.91 5.79 5.61
C HIS A 68 27.07 4.80 5.65
N ALA A 69 27.90 4.82 6.70
CA ALA A 69 29.01 3.87 6.86
C ALA A 69 28.51 2.42 6.92
N VAL A 70 27.51 2.14 7.78
CA VAL A 70 26.89 0.81 7.87
C VAL A 70 26.33 0.37 6.53
N ARG A 71 25.70 1.26 5.77
CA ARG A 71 25.16 0.92 4.45
C ARG A 71 26.21 0.62 3.41
N ILE A 72 27.31 1.37 3.37
CA ILE A 72 28.43 1.10 2.48
C ILE A 72 29.00 -0.29 2.77
N VAL A 73 29.23 -0.58 4.05
CA VAL A 73 29.72 -1.90 4.51
C VAL A 73 28.73 -3.01 4.13
N LEU A 74 27.43 -2.81 4.36
CA LEU A 74 26.38 -3.79 4.07
C LEU A 74 25.91 -3.80 2.61
N ARG A 75 26.47 -2.95 1.74
CA ARG A 75 26.06 -2.74 0.33
C ARG A 75 24.54 -2.59 0.16
N ARG A 76 23.90 -1.93 1.12
CA ARG A 76 22.46 -1.66 1.07
C ARG A 76 22.19 -0.45 0.20
N ASP A 77 21.17 -0.50 -0.65
CA ASP A 77 20.68 0.61 -1.49
C ASP A 77 19.21 0.89 -1.16
N GLU A 78 18.88 2.11 -0.70
CA GLU A 78 17.50 2.46 -0.30
C GLU A 78 16.55 2.41 -1.51
N ALA A 79 17.04 2.80 -2.69
CA ALA A 79 16.26 2.73 -3.92
C ALA A 79 16.01 1.26 -4.30
N ALA A 80 17.04 0.41 -4.19
CA ALA A 80 16.88 -1.02 -4.46
C ALA A 80 15.99 -1.71 -3.41
N GLU A 81 16.09 -1.33 -2.13
CA GLU A 81 15.22 -1.82 -1.05
C GLU A 81 13.76 -1.42 -1.30
N ALA A 82 13.51 -0.17 -1.68
CA ALA A 82 12.16 0.30 -2.03
C ALA A 82 11.61 -0.42 -3.26
N GLU A 83 12.41 -0.62 -4.30
CA GLU A 83 11.98 -1.35 -5.49
C GLU A 83 11.73 -2.83 -5.20
N HIS A 84 12.53 -3.44 -4.33
CA HIS A 84 12.29 -4.81 -3.86
C HIS A 84 10.98 -4.92 -3.07
N GLU A 85 10.68 -3.93 -2.22
CA GLU A 85 9.43 -3.86 -1.48
C GLU A 85 8.23 -3.72 -2.42
N ILE A 86 8.28 -2.80 -3.38
CA ILE A 86 7.24 -2.60 -4.39
C ILE A 86 7.00 -3.89 -5.18
N LYS A 87 8.07 -4.56 -5.65
CA LYS A 87 7.96 -5.84 -6.36
C LYS A 87 7.34 -6.93 -5.49
N SER A 88 7.68 -6.96 -4.20
CA SER A 88 7.12 -7.92 -3.24
C SER A 88 5.62 -7.70 -3.03
N LEU A 89 5.18 -6.45 -2.83
CA LEU A 89 3.78 -6.08 -2.71
C LEU A 89 2.98 -6.45 -3.96
N MET A 90 3.50 -6.09 -5.14
CA MET A 90 2.87 -6.45 -6.42
C MET A 90 2.79 -7.97 -6.60
N ALA A 91 3.82 -8.72 -6.22
CA ALA A 91 3.82 -10.16 -6.31
C ALA A 91 2.81 -10.79 -5.35
N LEU A 92 2.74 -10.35 -4.10
CA LEU A 92 1.75 -10.81 -3.12
C LEU A 92 0.33 -10.63 -3.65
N ARG A 93 -0.01 -9.44 -4.16
CA ARG A 93 -1.32 -9.17 -4.77
C ARG A 93 -1.62 -10.08 -5.96
N ARG A 94 -0.64 -10.30 -6.86
CA ARG A 94 -0.79 -11.21 -8.00
C ARG A 94 -1.07 -12.66 -7.59
N HIS A 95 -0.63 -13.08 -6.41
CA HIS A 95 -0.92 -14.40 -5.83
C HIS A 95 -2.17 -14.40 -4.95
N GLY A 96 -2.97 -13.33 -4.95
CA GLY A 96 -4.23 -13.25 -4.21
C GLY A 96 -4.06 -13.00 -2.71
N PHE A 97 -2.88 -12.60 -2.25
CA PHE A 97 -2.68 -12.19 -0.86
C PHE A 97 -3.17 -10.76 -0.63
N THR A 98 -3.70 -10.52 0.57
CA THR A 98 -3.98 -9.18 1.06
C THR A 98 -2.67 -8.40 1.15
N ALA A 99 -2.54 -7.34 0.37
CA ALA A 99 -1.40 -6.43 0.39
C ALA A 99 -1.83 -5.10 -0.23
N PRO A 100 -1.27 -3.95 0.20
CA PRO A 100 -1.60 -2.66 -0.36
C PRO A 100 -1.25 -2.58 -1.85
N GLU A 101 -2.09 -1.87 -2.60
CA GLU A 101 -1.83 -1.50 -3.99
C GLU A 101 -0.80 -0.37 -4.06
N VAL A 102 0.12 -0.44 -5.02
CA VAL A 102 1.04 0.66 -5.31
C VAL A 102 0.37 1.59 -6.32
N VAL A 103 -0.27 2.65 -5.80
CA VAL A 103 -1.05 3.61 -6.60
C VAL A 103 -0.15 4.56 -7.38
N PHE A 104 1.00 4.92 -6.81
CA PHE A 104 1.98 5.79 -7.44
C PHE A 104 3.39 5.47 -6.96
N ARG A 105 4.40 5.69 -7.80
CA ARG A 105 5.81 5.62 -7.39
C ARG A 105 6.68 6.54 -8.23
N ASN A 106 7.74 7.06 -7.59
CA ASN A 106 8.83 7.77 -8.23
C ASN A 106 10.15 7.50 -7.48
N PRO A 107 11.30 8.07 -7.88
CA PRO A 107 12.58 7.83 -7.23
C PRO A 107 12.68 8.27 -5.75
N HIS A 108 11.74 9.09 -5.25
CA HIS A 108 11.80 9.69 -3.91
C HIS A 108 10.80 9.07 -2.93
N TYR A 109 9.64 8.65 -3.42
CA TYR A 109 8.57 8.05 -2.63
C TYR A 109 7.65 7.18 -3.47
N PHE A 110 6.86 6.35 -2.78
CA PHE A 110 5.75 5.61 -3.37
C PHE A 110 4.52 5.73 -2.48
N VAL A 111 3.36 5.51 -3.08
CA VAL A 111 2.04 5.68 -2.46
C VAL A 111 1.32 4.35 -2.49
N LEU A 112 0.80 3.98 -1.33
CA LEU A 112 0.09 2.74 -1.09
C LEU A 112 -1.39 3.01 -0.81
N SER A 113 -2.27 2.12 -1.26
CA SER A 113 -3.66 2.12 -0.79
C SER A 113 -3.73 1.84 0.71
N ASP A 114 -4.69 2.42 1.41
CA ASP A 114 -5.03 1.96 2.76
C ASP A 114 -5.74 0.60 2.69
N ILE A 115 -5.34 -0.33 3.56
CA ILE A 115 -5.93 -1.68 3.66
C ILE A 115 -6.40 -1.98 5.08
N GLY A 116 -6.72 -0.95 5.88
CA GLY A 116 -7.24 -1.09 7.23
C GLY A 116 -6.20 -0.89 8.35
N PRO A 117 -6.61 -1.12 9.62
CA PRO A 117 -5.75 -0.94 10.79
C PRO A 117 -4.73 -2.08 10.93
N SER A 118 -3.59 -1.77 11.58
CA SER A 118 -2.64 -2.81 11.99
C SER A 118 -3.30 -3.83 12.92
N LEU A 119 -2.80 -5.07 12.92
CA LEU A 119 -3.29 -6.07 13.87
C LEU A 119 -3.02 -5.65 15.31
N GLU A 120 -1.95 -4.91 15.57
CA GLU A 120 -1.70 -4.32 16.89
C GLU A 120 -2.86 -3.42 17.35
N ALA A 121 -3.33 -2.51 16.49
CA ALA A 121 -4.46 -1.64 16.79
C ALA A 121 -5.76 -2.46 16.94
N ALA A 122 -6.00 -3.42 16.05
CA ALA A 122 -7.18 -4.27 16.10
C ALA A 122 -7.23 -5.14 17.37
N LEU A 123 -6.10 -5.73 17.77
CA LEU A 123 -5.98 -6.52 18.99
C LEU A 123 -6.16 -5.66 20.24
N HIS A 124 -5.65 -4.44 20.23
CA HIS A 124 -5.80 -3.52 21.36
C HIS A 124 -7.28 -3.18 21.61
N LEU A 125 -8.03 -2.89 20.54
CA LEU A 125 -9.43 -2.47 20.61
C LEU A 125 -10.43 -3.64 20.76
N GLY A 126 -10.07 -4.84 20.31
CA GLY A 126 -10.95 -6.01 20.36
C GLY A 126 -11.15 -6.58 21.77
N ASP A 127 -12.30 -7.23 21.98
CA ASP A 127 -12.54 -8.06 23.16
C ASP A 127 -11.82 -9.42 23.05
N ALA A 128 -12.00 -10.30 24.03
CA ALA A 128 -11.33 -11.61 24.05
C ALA A 128 -11.67 -12.47 22.82
N THR A 129 -12.94 -12.48 22.40
CA THR A 129 -13.41 -13.25 21.25
C THR A 129 -12.84 -12.70 19.95
N GLU A 130 -12.81 -11.38 19.80
CA GLU A 130 -12.27 -10.72 18.62
C GLU A 130 -10.74 -10.91 18.51
N ARG A 131 -10.03 -10.83 19.65
CA ARG A 131 -8.59 -11.11 19.70
C ARG A 131 -8.27 -12.54 19.26
N GLU A 132 -9.02 -13.53 19.77
CA GLU A 132 -8.86 -14.92 19.36
C GLU A 132 -9.09 -15.11 17.85
N ARG A 133 -10.14 -14.48 17.32
CA ARG A 133 -10.46 -14.49 15.88
C ARG A 133 -9.32 -13.91 15.05
N ILE A 134 -8.77 -12.76 15.44
CA ILE A 134 -7.65 -12.10 14.75
C ILE A 134 -6.40 -12.99 14.76
N VAL A 135 -6.05 -13.57 15.91
CA VAL A 135 -4.87 -14.45 16.02
C VAL A 135 -5.02 -15.68 15.13
N ARG A 136 -6.21 -16.30 15.10
CA ARG A 136 -6.49 -17.44 14.22
C ARG A 136 -6.35 -17.07 12.75
N LEU A 137 -6.95 -15.96 12.32
CA LEU A 137 -6.82 -15.48 10.95
C LEU A 137 -5.37 -15.17 10.58
N ALA A 138 -4.58 -14.62 11.51
CA ALA A 138 -3.18 -14.30 11.25
C ALA A 138 -2.36 -15.57 11.04
N GLY A 139 -2.62 -16.61 11.84
CA GLY A 139 -2.04 -17.94 11.65
C GLY A 139 -2.42 -18.57 10.30
N GLU A 140 -3.69 -18.48 9.91
CA GLU A 140 -4.18 -18.99 8.62
C GLU A 140 -3.55 -18.24 7.43
N ALA A 141 -3.40 -16.92 7.52
CA ALA A 141 -2.76 -16.10 6.49
C ALA A 141 -1.27 -16.46 6.33
N LEU A 142 -0.55 -16.59 7.43
CA LEU A 142 0.87 -17.00 7.42
C LEU A 142 1.05 -18.41 6.86
N ARG A 143 0.17 -19.36 7.23
CA ARG A 143 0.18 -20.71 6.67
C ARG A 143 0.03 -20.65 5.14
N LYS A 144 -0.99 -19.95 4.63
CA LYS A 144 -1.21 -19.80 3.18
C LYS A 144 0.01 -19.19 2.48
N LEU A 145 0.65 -18.20 3.11
CA LEU A 145 1.86 -17.57 2.58
C LEU A 145 3.01 -18.57 2.47
N HIS A 146 3.24 -19.35 3.52
CA HIS A 146 4.29 -20.38 3.57
C HIS A 146 4.03 -21.52 2.59
N ASP A 147 2.77 -21.95 2.42
CA ASP A 147 2.38 -22.99 1.46
C ASP A 147 2.67 -22.58 0.01
N CYS A 148 2.72 -21.27 -0.27
CA CYS A 148 3.13 -20.72 -1.56
C CYS A 148 4.66 -20.52 -1.70
N GLY A 149 5.47 -21.04 -0.76
CA GLY A 149 6.92 -20.87 -0.75
C GLY A 149 7.37 -19.43 -0.47
N ARG A 150 6.49 -18.59 0.08
CA ARG A 150 6.76 -17.20 0.43
C ARG A 150 6.87 -17.05 1.94
N TRP A 151 7.48 -15.96 2.39
CA TRP A 151 7.54 -15.59 3.80
C TRP A 151 7.33 -14.10 3.96
N HIS A 152 6.83 -13.68 5.12
CA HIS A 152 6.59 -12.26 5.41
C HIS A 152 7.89 -11.49 5.73
N GLY A 153 8.91 -12.16 6.28
CA GLY A 153 10.22 -11.58 6.60
C GLY A 153 10.27 -10.75 7.89
N ALA A 154 9.12 -10.31 8.40
CA ALA A 154 8.98 -9.67 9.70
C ALA A 154 7.51 -9.72 10.20
N ALA A 155 6.97 -10.93 10.38
CA ALA A 155 5.59 -11.20 10.80
C ALA A 155 5.32 -10.80 12.27
N ARG A 156 5.32 -9.49 12.53
CA ARG A 156 4.97 -8.87 13.81
C ARG A 156 3.60 -8.22 13.67
N VAL A 157 2.81 -8.18 14.74
CA VAL A 157 1.43 -7.67 14.72
C VAL A 157 1.30 -6.22 14.22
N HIS A 158 2.31 -5.38 14.42
CA HIS A 158 2.30 -4.00 13.90
C HIS A 158 2.65 -3.89 12.41
N ASN A 159 3.23 -4.93 11.82
CA ASN A 159 3.57 -5.03 10.40
C ASN A 159 2.47 -5.71 9.58
N MET A 160 1.44 -6.26 10.23
CA MET A 160 0.32 -6.95 9.59
C MET A 160 -0.94 -6.09 9.74
N THR A 161 -1.87 -6.23 8.80
CA THR A 161 -3.06 -5.39 8.70
C THR A 161 -4.31 -6.26 8.62
N LEU A 162 -5.40 -5.82 9.27
CA LEU A 162 -6.72 -6.40 9.13
C LEU A 162 -7.49 -5.64 8.04
N ALA A 163 -7.72 -6.30 6.90
CA ALA A 163 -8.49 -5.72 5.82
C ALA A 163 -10.00 -5.69 6.12
N PRO A 164 -10.76 -4.76 5.50
CA PRO A 164 -12.20 -4.64 5.72
C PRO A 164 -13.00 -5.92 5.40
N ASP A 165 -12.50 -6.74 4.48
CA ASP A 165 -13.07 -8.04 4.11
C ASP A 165 -12.70 -9.18 5.09
N GLY A 166 -11.96 -8.87 6.15
CA GLY A 166 -11.46 -9.83 7.12
C GLY A 166 -10.16 -10.53 6.71
N GLY A 167 -9.58 -10.19 5.56
CA GLY A 167 -8.27 -10.66 5.15
C GLY A 167 -7.15 -10.12 6.04
N ILE A 168 -6.04 -10.88 6.13
CA ILE A 168 -4.83 -10.44 6.84
C ILE A 168 -3.65 -10.42 5.88
N GLY A 169 -2.95 -9.29 5.86
CA GLY A 169 -1.83 -8.98 4.97
C GLY A 169 -0.67 -8.32 5.67
#